data_AF-A0A1J5FX98-F1
#
_entry.id   AF-A0A1J5FX98-F1
#
_cell.length_a   1.000
_cell.length_b   1.000
_cell.length_c   1.000
_cell.angle_alpha   90.00
_cell.angle_beta   90.00
_cell.angle_gamma   90.00
#
_symmetry.space_group_name_H-M   'P 1'
#
loop_
_entity.id
_entity.type
_entity.pdbx_description
1 polymer ?
#
loop_
_entity_poly.entity_id
_entity_poly.type
_entity_poly.pdbx_seq_one_letter_code
_entity_poly.pdbx_strand_id
1 'polypeptide(L)'
;MNIILKGEIRDPKSKLAELRAEGFVPGVYYGHKETATSCVFPMVAFKKVWKAAGESTVVILEMPKGKVSALIREVQVDPVKGQPVHVDFYVLEKGQEVSVHIPLEFTGVSVAVKDLGGSLVKVLHEVEVKGQPENLPHNFTIDISALEAFESQILAESIILPKGITLVTHGTDVVAAIAVAKDEPIEAPVMDLSAIEVEKKGKKDEEEASVAEEK
;
A
#
# COMPACT_ATOMS: atom_id res chain seq x y z
N MET A 1 -8.31 22.35 -6.14
CA MET A 1 -9.71 21.89 -6.26
C MET A 1 -10.25 21.70 -4.85
N ASN A 2 -11.42 22.23 -4.51
CA ASN A 2 -11.99 22.02 -3.19
C ASN A 2 -12.81 20.73 -3.21
N ILE A 3 -12.38 19.72 -2.46
CA ILE A 3 -13.06 18.43 -2.40
C ILE A 3 -14.04 18.47 -1.23
N ILE A 4 -15.32 18.22 -1.49
CA ILE A 4 -16.39 18.31 -0.49
C ILE A 4 -16.92 16.90 -0.20
N LEU A 5 -17.02 16.56 1.09
CA LEU A 5 -17.60 15.30 1.56
C LEU A 5 -18.75 15.60 2.53
N LYS A 6 -19.96 15.13 2.20
CA LYS A 6 -21.14 15.24 3.07
C LYS A 6 -21.18 14.09 4.06
N GLY A 7 -21.39 14.41 5.33
CA GLY A 7 -21.50 13.43 6.41
C GLY A 7 -22.59 13.76 7.40
N GLU A 8 -22.96 12.76 8.19
CA GLU A 8 -23.94 12.89 9.27
C GLU A 8 -23.26 12.58 10.61
N ILE A 9 -23.75 13.21 11.68
CA ILE A 9 -23.25 12.92 13.04
C ILE A 9 -23.83 11.57 13.46
N ARG A 10 -22.97 10.70 13.95
CA ARG A 10 -23.35 9.35 14.35
C ARG A 10 -23.76 9.32 15.82
N ASP A 11 -24.89 8.69 16.10
CA ASP A 11 -25.27 8.35 17.47
C ASP A 11 -24.41 7.22 18.06
N PRO A 12 -23.97 7.31 19.33
CA PRO A 12 -23.10 6.32 19.96
C PRO A 12 -23.75 4.93 20.15
N LYS A 13 -25.07 4.81 19.99
CA LYS A 13 -25.82 3.54 20.10
C LYS A 13 -25.94 2.79 18.77
N SER A 14 -25.51 3.38 17.66
CA SER A 14 -25.63 2.76 16.34
C SER A 14 -24.61 1.63 16.16
N LYS A 15 -25.07 0.49 15.61
CA LYS A 15 -24.22 -0.67 15.39
C LYS A 15 -23.39 -0.47 14.12
N LEU A 16 -22.06 -0.45 14.27
CA LEU A 16 -21.14 -0.24 13.15
C LEU A 16 -21.26 -1.29 12.04
N ALA A 17 -21.62 -2.53 12.39
CA ALA A 17 -21.77 -3.60 11.41
C ALA A 17 -22.94 -3.35 10.45
N GLU A 18 -24.06 -2.84 10.96
CA GLU A 18 -25.26 -2.53 10.17
C GLU A 18 -24.99 -1.33 9.25
N LEU A 19 -24.37 -0.26 9.79
CA LEU A 19 -23.98 0.92 9.01
C LEU A 19 -23.06 0.56 7.83
N ARG A 20 -22.09 -0.34 8.05
CA ARG A 20 -21.20 -0.82 6.97
C ARG A 20 -21.95 -1.66 5.94
N ALA A 21 -22.91 -2.48 6.36
CA ALA A 21 -23.75 -3.26 5.46
C ALA A 21 -24.68 -2.37 4.62
N GLU A 22 -25.13 -1.25 5.17
CA GLU A 22 -25.95 -0.23 4.50
C GLU A 22 -25.14 0.68 3.54
N GLY A 23 -23.82 0.51 3.48
CA GLY A 23 -22.95 1.28 2.59
C GLY A 23 -22.48 2.62 3.16
N PHE A 24 -22.40 2.75 4.49
CA PHE A 24 -21.78 3.88 5.17
C PHE A 24 -20.41 3.50 5.75
N VAL A 25 -19.50 4.47 5.77
CA VAL A 25 -18.18 4.38 6.39
C VAL A 25 -18.22 5.24 7.66
N PRO A 26 -18.14 4.61 8.85
CA PRO A 26 -17.94 5.33 10.10
C PRO A 26 -16.58 6.04 10.09
N GLY A 27 -16.52 7.19 10.75
CA GLY A 27 -15.28 7.91 10.95
C GLY A 27 -15.34 8.85 12.13
N VAL A 28 -14.23 9.50 12.41
CA VAL A 28 -14.11 10.52 13.45
C VAL A 28 -13.39 11.71 12.86
N TYR A 29 -13.87 12.91 13.15
CA TYR A 29 -13.06 14.11 12.97
C TYR A 29 -12.67 14.68 14.34
N TYR A 30 -11.43 15.12 14.46
CA TYR A 30 -10.88 15.73 15.66
C TYR A 30 -9.83 16.76 15.28
N GLY A 31 -9.53 17.69 16.17
CA GLY A 31 -8.49 18.69 15.94
C GLY A 31 -7.99 19.27 17.25
N HIS A 32 -7.13 20.28 17.16
CA HIS A 32 -6.58 20.93 18.36
C HIS A 32 -7.66 21.68 19.16
N LYS A 33 -8.59 22.34 18.45
CA LYS A 33 -9.72 23.09 19.05
C LYS A 33 -11.07 22.39 18.90
N GLU A 34 -11.14 21.34 18.10
CA GLU A 34 -12.39 20.64 17.79
C GLU A 34 -12.47 19.33 18.56
N THR A 35 -13.59 19.11 19.26
CA THR A 35 -13.80 17.87 20.01
C THR A 35 -14.02 16.69 19.05
N ALA A 36 -13.46 15.53 19.43
CA ALA A 36 -13.61 14.31 18.65
C ALA A 36 -15.09 13.96 18.46
N THR A 37 -15.58 14.04 17.22
CA THR A 37 -16.97 13.82 16.88
C THR A 37 -17.09 12.61 15.94
N SER A 38 -17.90 11.63 16.34
CA SER A 38 -18.22 10.47 15.50
C SER A 38 -19.14 10.86 14.36
N CYS A 39 -18.77 10.46 13.15
CA CYS A 39 -19.48 10.77 11.92
C CYS A 39 -19.66 9.53 11.05
N VAL A 40 -20.56 9.62 10.09
CA VAL A 40 -20.77 8.61 9.06
C VAL A 40 -20.81 9.28 7.69
N PHE A 41 -20.21 8.62 6.72
CA PHE A 41 -20.13 9.10 5.35
C PHE A 41 -20.63 8.02 4.37
N PRO A 42 -21.32 8.39 3.28
CA PRO A 42 -21.67 7.42 2.25
C PRO A 42 -20.40 6.84 1.61
N MET A 43 -20.29 5.51 1.56
CA MET A 43 -19.09 4.81 1.12
C MET A 43 -18.66 5.17 -0.30
N VAL A 44 -19.62 5.31 -1.22
CA VAL A 44 -19.35 5.66 -2.62
C VAL A 44 -18.79 7.07 -2.75
N ALA A 45 -19.33 8.02 -1.97
CA ALA A 45 -18.85 9.40 -1.95
C ALA A 45 -17.44 9.46 -1.33
N PHE A 46 -17.24 8.79 -0.19
CA PHE A 46 -15.94 8.71 0.46
C PHE A 46 -14.87 8.11 -0.46
N LYS A 47 -15.15 7.01 -1.16
CA LYS A 47 -14.17 6.38 -2.05
C LYS A 47 -13.75 7.27 -3.23
N LYS A 48 -14.66 8.13 -3.74
CA LYS A 48 -14.32 9.12 -4.77
C LYS A 48 -13.43 10.24 -4.21
N VAL A 49 -13.79 10.75 -3.02
CA VAL A 49 -13.02 11.77 -2.31
C VAL A 49 -11.63 11.25 -1.97
N TRP A 50 -11.53 10.06 -1.39
CA TRP A 50 -10.27 9.45 -1.00
C TRP A 50 -9.32 9.24 -2.19
N LYS A 51 -9.85 8.79 -3.34
CA LYS A 51 -9.04 8.66 -4.57
C LYS A 51 -8.56 10.00 -5.15
N ALA A 52 -9.30 11.08 -4.94
CA ALA A 52 -8.97 12.40 -5.48
C ALA A 52 -8.11 13.22 -4.52
N ALA A 53 -8.34 13.09 -3.22
CA ALA A 53 -7.66 13.85 -2.17
C ALA A 53 -6.37 13.16 -1.70
N GLY A 54 -6.33 11.82 -1.68
CA GLY A 54 -5.31 11.10 -0.92
C GLY A 54 -5.30 11.53 0.55
N GLU A 55 -4.13 11.46 1.17
CA GLU A 55 -3.90 11.90 2.57
C GLU A 55 -3.32 13.32 2.66
N SER A 56 -2.83 13.85 1.55
CA SER A 56 -2.14 15.14 1.45
C SER A 56 -3.08 16.33 1.22
N THR A 57 -4.30 16.11 0.73
CA THR A 57 -5.18 17.19 0.27
C THR A 57 -6.30 17.51 1.23
N VAL A 58 -6.54 18.80 1.44
CA VAL A 58 -7.61 19.32 2.33
C VAL A 58 -9.00 18.99 1.78
N VAL A 59 -9.81 18.36 2.62
CA VAL A 59 -11.21 18.00 2.37
C VAL A 59 -12.12 18.89 3.22
N ILE A 60 -13.20 19.39 2.61
CA ILE A 60 -14.25 20.14 3.31
C ILE A 60 -15.35 19.15 3.71
N LEU A 61 -15.47 18.90 5.01
CA LEU A 61 -16.54 18.10 5.61
C LEU A 61 -17.79 18.97 5.78
N GLU A 62 -18.85 18.65 5.05
CA GLU A 62 -20.18 19.24 5.24
C GLU A 62 -20.95 18.40 6.26
N MET A 63 -20.98 18.88 7.50
CA MET A 63 -21.69 18.28 8.61
C MET A 63 -22.96 19.10 8.92
N PRO A 64 -23.96 18.54 9.64
CA PRO A 64 -25.16 19.29 10.06
C PRO A 64 -24.85 20.54 10.89
N LYS A 65 -23.71 20.54 11.60
CA LYS A 65 -23.23 21.66 12.43
C LYS A 65 -22.50 22.74 11.64
N GLY A 66 -22.13 22.50 10.38
CA GLY A 66 -21.37 23.44 9.56
C GLY A 66 -20.33 22.78 8.65
N LYS A 67 -19.52 23.61 7.98
CA LYS A 67 -18.42 23.15 7.13
C LYS A 67 -17.11 23.20 7.88
N VAL A 68 -16.36 22.10 7.86
CA VAL A 68 -15.07 21.97 8.55
C VAL A 68 -13.99 21.55 7.55
N SER A 69 -12.84 22.22 7.58
CA SER A 69 -11.70 21.85 6.74
C SER A 69 -10.82 20.84 7.48
N ALA A 70 -10.65 19.65 6.91
CA ALA A 70 -9.90 18.56 7.52
C ALA A 70 -9.01 17.82 6.51
N LEU A 71 -7.96 17.18 6.99
CA LEU A 71 -7.16 16.21 6.24
C LEU A 71 -7.58 14.80 6.61
N ILE A 72 -7.44 13.87 5.65
CA ILE A 72 -7.55 12.45 5.95
C ILE A 72 -6.25 12.05 6.64
N ARG A 73 -6.34 11.63 7.90
CA ARG A 73 -5.18 11.26 8.72
C ARG A 73 -4.87 9.78 8.59
N GLU A 74 -5.90 8.94 8.59
CA GLU A 74 -5.76 7.50 8.45
C GLU A 74 -7.04 6.91 7.84
N VAL A 75 -6.88 5.89 7.00
CA VAL A 75 -8.00 5.09 6.49
C VAL A 75 -7.76 3.62 6.80
N GLN A 76 -8.62 3.06 7.64
CA GLN A 76 -8.58 1.63 7.89
C GLN A 76 -9.30 0.89 6.77
N VAL A 77 -8.61 -0.06 6.16
CA VAL A 77 -9.14 -0.85 5.04
C VAL A 77 -9.30 -2.30 5.48
N ASP A 78 -10.42 -2.92 5.09
CA ASP A 78 -10.66 -4.34 5.25
C ASP A 78 -9.65 -5.12 4.38
N PRO A 79 -8.77 -5.95 4.96
CA PRO A 79 -7.73 -6.65 4.20
C PRO A 79 -8.27 -7.71 3.24
N VAL A 80 -9.50 -8.19 3.46
CA VAL A 80 -10.14 -9.22 2.63
C VAL A 80 -10.93 -8.57 1.50
N LYS A 81 -11.70 -7.52 1.80
CA LYS A 81 -12.61 -6.86 0.85
C LYS A 81 -11.98 -5.66 0.14
N GLY A 82 -10.88 -5.11 0.65
CA GLY A 82 -10.27 -3.87 0.15
C GLY A 82 -11.18 -2.65 0.31
N GLN A 83 -12.08 -2.68 1.30
CA GLN A 83 -13.09 -1.66 1.51
C GLN A 83 -12.73 -0.80 2.74
N PRO A 84 -12.87 0.54 2.69
CA PRO A 84 -12.63 1.37 3.86
C PRO A 84 -13.66 1.07 4.96
N VAL A 85 -13.17 0.77 6.16
CA VAL A 85 -13.93 0.35 7.35
C VAL A 85 -14.07 1.49 8.35
N HIS A 86 -13.05 2.34 8.43
CA HIS A 86 -12.99 3.51 9.29
C HIS A 86 -12.14 4.61 8.63
N VAL A 87 -12.44 5.86 8.94
CA VAL A 87 -11.64 7.01 8.51
C VAL A 87 -11.47 8.02 9.64
N ASP A 88 -10.25 8.53 9.76
CA ASP A 88 -9.88 9.55 10.71
C ASP A 88 -9.60 10.86 9.97
N PHE A 89 -10.23 11.94 10.43
CA PHE A 89 -10.08 13.28 9.87
C PHE A 89 -9.43 14.20 10.90
N TYR A 90 -8.36 14.89 10.51
CA TYR A 90 -7.69 15.89 11.31
C TYR A 90 -8.10 17.30 10.87
N VAL A 91 -8.83 18.02 11.73
CA VAL A 91 -9.29 19.38 11.46
C VAL A 91 -8.10 20.34 11.49
N LEU A 92 -7.92 21.07 10.40
CA LEU A 92 -6.82 22.00 10.23
C LEU A 92 -7.13 23.35 10.84
N GLU A 93 -6.15 23.89 11.57
CA GLU A 93 -6.13 25.30 11.96
C GLU A 93 -5.12 26.06 11.08
N LYS A 94 -5.47 27.32 10.75
CA LYS A 94 -4.58 28.18 9.96
C LYS A 94 -3.26 28.39 10.69
N GLY A 95 -2.15 28.08 10.02
CA GLY A 95 -0.79 28.30 10.52
C GLY A 95 -0.20 27.15 11.34
N GLN A 96 -0.91 26.03 11.51
CA GLN A 96 -0.37 24.86 12.20
C GLN A 96 0.37 23.94 11.21
N GLU A 97 1.54 23.45 11.63
CA GLU A 97 2.24 22.39 10.93
C GLU A 97 1.55 21.05 11.18
N VAL A 98 1.38 20.26 10.14
CA VAL A 98 0.82 18.91 10.20
C VAL A 98 1.77 17.91 9.60
N SER A 99 1.81 16.72 10.18
CA SER A 99 2.46 15.56 9.57
C SER A 99 1.47 14.87 8.64
N VAL A 100 1.88 14.50 7.45
CA VAL A 100 1.07 13.75 6.48
C VAL A 100 1.94 12.74 5.75
N HIS A 101 1.33 11.65 5.29
CA HIS A 101 1.95 10.72 4.35
C HIS A 101 1.69 11.22 2.94
N ILE A 102 2.77 11.39 2.15
CA ILE A 102 2.67 11.79 0.75
C ILE A 102 3.12 10.62 -0.12
N PRO A 103 2.28 10.18 -1.08
CA PRO A 103 2.63 9.07 -1.96
C PRO A 103 3.76 9.44 -2.92
N LEU A 104 4.56 8.42 -3.25
CA LEU A 104 5.69 8.52 -4.17
C LEU A 104 5.29 8.01 -5.55
N GLU A 105 5.50 8.84 -6.57
CA GLU A 105 5.26 8.50 -7.96
C GLU A 105 6.59 8.28 -8.69
N PHE A 106 6.84 7.04 -9.07
CA PHE A 106 8.07 6.64 -9.76
C PHE A 106 7.92 6.84 -11.27
N THR A 107 8.79 7.66 -11.86
CA THR A 107 8.80 7.98 -13.29
C THR A 107 10.18 7.69 -13.89
N GLY A 108 10.22 7.47 -15.20
CA GLY A 108 11.46 7.09 -15.90
C GLY A 108 11.59 5.57 -16.11
N VAL A 109 12.69 5.16 -16.72
CA VAL A 109 13.03 3.76 -16.97
C VAL A 109 14.44 3.51 -16.44
N SER A 110 14.57 2.63 -15.46
CA SER A 110 15.88 2.24 -14.92
C SER A 110 16.67 1.42 -15.94
N VAL A 111 17.93 1.80 -16.16
CA VAL A 111 18.87 1.08 -17.02
C VAL A 111 19.13 -0.32 -16.48
N ALA A 112 19.25 -0.48 -15.16
CA ALA A 112 19.46 -1.79 -14.57
C ALA A 112 18.26 -2.75 -14.74
N VAL A 113 17.04 -2.23 -14.78
CA VAL A 113 15.86 -3.05 -15.06
C VAL A 113 15.84 -3.47 -16.53
N LYS A 114 16.15 -2.53 -17.43
CA LYS A 114 16.04 -2.74 -18.88
C LYS A 114 17.20 -3.57 -19.47
N ASP A 115 18.43 -3.25 -19.09
CA ASP A 115 19.65 -3.78 -19.71
C ASP A 115 20.30 -4.87 -18.87
N LEU A 116 20.16 -4.81 -17.53
CA LEU A 116 20.76 -5.80 -16.61
C LEU A 116 19.74 -6.85 -16.10
N GLY A 117 18.45 -6.71 -16.44
CA GLY A 117 17.41 -7.66 -16.03
C GLY A 117 17.07 -7.64 -14.53
N GLY A 118 17.42 -6.56 -13.81
CA GLY A 118 17.06 -6.40 -12.41
C GLY A 118 15.56 -6.13 -12.20
N SER A 119 15.04 -6.47 -11.03
CA SER A 119 13.66 -6.14 -10.63
C SER A 119 13.64 -4.89 -9.77
N LEU A 120 12.79 -3.91 -10.12
CA LEU A 120 12.60 -2.71 -9.29
C LEU A 120 11.77 -3.06 -8.05
N VAL A 121 12.38 -2.91 -6.88
CA VAL A 121 11.71 -3.05 -5.59
C VAL A 121 11.44 -1.66 -5.02
N LYS A 122 10.14 -1.34 -4.88
CA LYS A 122 9.67 -0.16 -4.17
C LYS A 122 9.55 -0.50 -2.70
N VAL A 123 10.45 0.02 -1.88
CA VAL A 123 10.48 -0.27 -0.44
C VAL A 123 9.49 0.64 0.29
N LEU A 124 9.47 1.92 -0.08
CA LEU A 124 8.51 2.90 0.44
C LEU A 124 7.56 3.34 -0.68
N HIS A 125 6.26 3.30 -0.39
CA HIS A 125 5.22 3.81 -1.28
C HIS A 125 4.82 5.26 -0.95
N GLU A 126 5.10 5.68 0.27
CA GLU A 126 4.78 7.01 0.81
C GLU A 126 5.86 7.43 1.81
N VAL A 127 6.00 8.74 2.01
CA VAL A 127 6.93 9.32 2.98
C VAL A 127 6.18 10.24 3.92
N GLU A 128 6.54 10.21 5.21
CA GLU A 128 5.97 11.11 6.19
C GLU A 128 6.73 12.43 6.16
N VAL A 129 5.97 13.51 5.94
CA VAL A 129 6.51 14.87 5.93
C VAL A 129 5.71 15.76 6.85
N LYS A 130 6.37 16.77 7.40
CA LYS A 130 5.77 17.79 8.25
C LYS A 130 5.88 19.15 7.58
N GLY A 131 4.75 19.82 7.43
CA GLY A 131 4.69 21.14 6.80
C GLY A 131 3.34 21.83 6.97
N GLN A 132 3.24 23.04 6.44
CA GLN A 132 1.96 23.74 6.37
C GLN A 132 1.07 23.13 5.29
N PRO A 133 -0.24 22.97 5.55
CA PRO A 133 -1.18 22.39 4.58
C PRO A 133 -1.20 23.05 3.21
N GLU A 134 -0.88 24.35 3.13
CA GLU A 134 -0.85 25.12 1.88
C GLU A 134 0.32 24.75 0.97
N ASN A 135 1.40 24.20 1.52
CA ASN A 135 2.62 23.85 0.78
C ASN A 135 2.74 22.36 0.49
N LEU A 136 1.80 21.52 0.96
CA LEU A 136 1.85 20.06 0.79
C LEU A 136 1.56 19.68 -0.68
N PRO A 137 2.50 19.01 -1.38
CA PRO A 137 2.24 18.47 -2.71
C PRO A 137 1.31 17.25 -2.64
N HIS A 138 0.69 16.89 -3.77
CA HIS A 138 -0.16 15.69 -3.85
C HIS A 138 0.66 14.40 -3.99
N ASN A 139 1.84 14.49 -4.59
CA ASN A 139 2.76 13.39 -4.82
C ASN A 139 4.20 13.92 -4.89
N PHE A 140 5.16 13.05 -4.61
CA PHE A 140 6.57 13.31 -4.93
C PHE A 140 6.97 12.47 -6.14
N THR A 141 7.43 13.14 -7.20
CA THR A 141 7.96 12.44 -8.37
C THR A 141 9.40 12.01 -8.12
N ILE A 142 9.66 10.71 -8.25
CA ILE A 142 10.99 10.10 -8.12
C ILE A 142 11.41 9.59 -9.49
N ASP A 143 12.58 10.04 -9.96
CA ASP A 143 13.16 9.56 -11.20
C ASP A 143 13.97 8.27 -10.95
N ILE A 144 13.52 7.16 -11.53
CA ILE A 144 14.21 5.86 -11.43
C ILE A 144 15.31 5.68 -12.47
N SER A 145 15.52 6.65 -13.36
CA SER A 145 16.57 6.60 -14.38
C SER A 145 17.98 6.65 -13.76
N ALA A 146 18.11 7.20 -12.56
CA ALA A 146 19.36 7.20 -11.78
C ALA A 146 19.79 5.82 -11.28
N LEU A 147 18.93 4.80 -11.40
CA LEU A 147 19.23 3.44 -11.01
C LEU A 147 19.92 2.69 -12.16
N GLU A 148 21.26 2.79 -12.19
CA GLU A 148 22.09 2.25 -13.27
C GLU A 148 22.69 0.87 -12.97
N ALA A 149 22.95 0.55 -11.70
CA ALA A 149 23.59 -0.69 -11.27
C ALA A 149 22.74 -1.46 -10.25
N PHE A 150 23.00 -2.75 -10.08
CA PHE A 150 22.26 -3.60 -9.12
C PHE A 150 22.34 -3.13 -7.66
N GLU A 151 23.41 -2.43 -7.28
CA GLU A 151 23.58 -1.86 -5.93
C GLU A 151 23.02 -0.44 -5.81
N SER A 152 22.47 0.13 -6.89
CA SER A 152 21.89 1.46 -6.85
C SER A 152 20.62 1.47 -6.00
N GLN A 153 20.54 2.43 -5.10
CA GLN A 153 19.39 2.68 -4.24
C GLN A 153 19.08 4.18 -4.20
N ILE A 154 17.80 4.51 -4.13
CA ILE A 154 17.31 5.87 -3.92
C ILE A 154 16.99 6.02 -2.43
N LEU A 155 17.65 6.97 -1.77
CA LEU A 155 17.43 7.28 -0.35
C LEU A 155 16.39 8.39 -0.19
N ALA A 156 15.72 8.43 0.96
CA ALA A 156 14.71 9.45 1.25
C ALA A 156 15.26 10.89 1.21
N GLU A 157 16.55 11.09 1.53
CA GLU A 157 17.24 12.39 1.41
C GLU A 157 17.33 12.94 -0.02
N SER A 158 17.29 12.07 -1.02
CA SER A 158 17.39 12.49 -2.42
C SER A 158 16.08 13.07 -2.99
N ILE A 159 15.00 13.03 -2.20
CA ILE A 159 13.69 13.55 -2.60
C ILE A 159 13.74 15.08 -2.61
N ILE A 160 13.29 15.67 -3.72
CA ILE A 160 13.20 17.13 -3.87
C ILE A 160 12.03 17.64 -3.02
N LEU A 161 12.34 18.23 -1.88
CA LEU A 161 11.35 18.81 -0.97
C LEU A 161 11.07 20.28 -1.32
N PRO A 162 9.80 20.70 -1.43
CA PRO A 162 9.44 22.10 -1.62
C PRO A 162 9.71 22.91 -0.34
N LYS A 163 9.78 24.25 -0.50
CA LYS A 163 10.08 25.16 0.61
C LYS A 163 9.05 25.02 1.74
N GLY A 164 9.54 24.84 2.97
CA GLY A 164 8.71 24.78 4.18
C GLY A 164 8.16 23.38 4.51
N ILE A 165 8.67 22.33 3.86
CA ILE A 165 8.43 20.94 4.25
C ILE A 165 9.69 20.37 4.88
N THR A 166 9.50 19.65 5.98
CA THR A 166 10.53 18.88 6.68
C THR A 166 10.19 17.39 6.57
N LEU A 167 11.19 16.57 6.27
CA LEU A 167 11.03 15.13 6.16
C LEU A 167 11.09 14.52 7.56
N VAL A 168 10.07 13.73 7.93
CA VAL A 168 9.97 13.08 9.26
C VAL A 168 10.56 11.68 9.21
N THR A 169 10.37 10.97 8.09
CA THR A 169 11.03 9.70 7.77
C THR A 169 12.57 9.83 7.88
N HIS A 170 13.28 8.74 8.15
CA HIS A 170 14.72 8.83 8.25
C HIS A 170 15.33 9.02 6.86
N GLY A 171 16.26 9.98 6.74
CA GLY A 171 16.89 10.31 5.47
C GLY A 171 17.65 9.15 4.82
N THR A 172 18.11 8.21 5.64
CA THR A 172 18.79 6.97 5.26
C THR A 172 17.85 5.86 4.80
N ASP A 173 16.53 6.05 4.88
CA ASP A 173 15.57 5.03 4.48
C ASP A 173 15.62 4.84 2.96
N VAL A 174 15.62 3.58 2.54
CA VAL A 174 15.63 3.19 1.14
C VAL A 174 14.22 3.35 0.58
N VAL A 175 14.09 4.15 -0.47
CA VAL A 175 12.82 4.40 -1.15
C VAL A 175 12.60 3.41 -2.28
N ALA A 176 13.62 3.21 -3.11
CA ALA A 176 13.63 2.23 -4.19
C ALA A 176 15.02 1.60 -4.35
N ALA A 177 15.04 0.31 -4.65
CA ALA A 177 16.26 -0.45 -4.90
C ALA A 177 16.05 -1.44 -6.05
N ILE A 178 17.15 -1.97 -6.58
CA ILE A 178 17.10 -3.05 -7.57
C ILE A 178 17.40 -4.37 -6.87
N ALA A 179 16.53 -5.36 -7.05
CA ALA A 179 16.78 -6.72 -6.63
C ALA A 179 17.22 -7.57 -7.83
N VAL A 180 18.25 -8.39 -7.63
CA VAL A 180 18.65 -9.42 -8.59
C VAL A 180 17.88 -10.69 -8.25
N ALA A 181 17.22 -11.29 -9.24
CA ALA A 181 16.73 -12.65 -9.10
C ALA A 181 17.96 -13.56 -8.99
N LYS A 182 18.27 -13.99 -7.77
CA LYS A 182 19.27 -15.03 -7.56
C LYS A 182 18.58 -16.34 -7.89
N ASP A 183 18.77 -16.82 -9.12
CA ASP A 183 18.53 -18.24 -9.43
C ASP A 183 19.49 -19.03 -8.52
N GLU A 184 18.99 -19.52 -7.38
CA GLU A 184 19.63 -20.68 -6.78
C GLU A 184 19.47 -21.80 -7.80
N PRO A 185 20.56 -22.36 -8.36
CA PRO A 185 20.43 -23.61 -9.05
C PRO A 185 19.84 -24.57 -8.02
N ILE A 186 18.62 -25.04 -8.29
CA ILE A 186 18.15 -26.27 -7.69
C ILE A 186 19.18 -27.29 -8.16
N GLU A 187 20.18 -27.57 -7.33
CA GLU A 187 21.00 -28.76 -7.48
C GLU A 187 19.99 -29.89 -7.41
N ALA A 188 19.51 -30.33 -8.58
CA ALA A 188 18.86 -31.61 -8.70
C ALA A 188 19.85 -32.58 -8.04
N PRO A 189 19.50 -33.25 -6.94
CA PRO A 189 20.39 -34.24 -6.37
C PRO A 189 20.65 -35.23 -7.49
N VAL A 190 21.89 -35.26 -7.97
CA VAL A 190 22.36 -36.30 -8.87
C VAL A 190 22.23 -37.59 -8.07
N MET A 191 21.11 -38.29 -8.23
CA MET A 191 20.98 -39.66 -7.77
C MET A 191 22.01 -40.46 -8.56
N ASP A 192 23.12 -40.78 -7.91
CA ASP A 192 24.14 -41.67 -8.44
C ASP A 192 23.52 -43.07 -8.59
N LEU A 193 23.01 -43.36 -9.79
CA LEU A 193 22.44 -44.65 -10.19
C LEU A 193 23.50 -45.77 -10.26
N SER A 194 24.74 -45.50 -9.90
CA SER A 194 25.87 -46.43 -9.97
C SER A 194 25.95 -47.43 -8.81
N ALA A 195 25.11 -47.30 -7.78
CA ALA A 195 25.08 -48.22 -6.63
C ALA A 195 24.00 -49.32 -6.71
N ILE A 196 23.25 -49.42 -7.81
CA ILE A 196 22.32 -50.53 -8.02
C ILE A 196 23.08 -51.65 -8.74
N GLU A 197 23.84 -52.43 -7.97
CA GLU A 197 24.33 -53.74 -8.41
C GLU A 197 23.13 -54.63 -8.74
N VAL A 198 22.89 -54.81 -10.03
CA VAL A 198 22.03 -55.87 -10.54
C VAL A 198 22.81 -57.18 -10.44
N GLU A 199 22.74 -57.84 -9.29
CA GLU A 199 23.04 -59.28 -9.22
C GLU A 199 21.93 -60.06 -9.93
N LYS A 200 22.18 -60.35 -11.22
CA LYS A 200 21.53 -61.44 -11.92
C LYS A 200 21.88 -62.77 -11.25
N LYS A 201 20.92 -63.39 -10.57
CA LYS A 201 20.89 -64.85 -10.39
C LYS A 201 19.49 -65.36 -10.67
N GLY A 202 19.28 -65.81 -11.91
CA GLY A 202 17.98 -66.25 -12.41
C GLY A 202 17.56 -67.64 -11.92
N LYS A 203 16.25 -67.91 -12.04
CA LYS A 203 15.72 -69.09 -12.74
C LYS A 203 14.18 -69.00 -12.86
N LYS A 204 13.73 -69.19 -14.11
CA LYS A 204 12.48 -69.81 -14.58
C LYS A 204 11.11 -69.17 -14.29
N ASP A 205 10.48 -68.78 -15.40
CA ASP A 205 9.13 -69.16 -15.85
C ASP A 205 8.05 -69.39 -14.78
N GLU A 206 7.01 -68.55 -14.79
CA GLU A 206 5.74 -68.95 -15.39
C GLU A 206 4.86 -67.72 -15.69
N GLU A 207 4.43 -67.67 -16.95
CA GLU A 207 3.33 -66.89 -17.49
C GLU A 207 1.98 -67.33 -16.88
N GLU A 208 0.95 -66.51 -17.14
CA GLU A 208 -0.49 -66.74 -16.95
C GLU A 208 -1.12 -66.45 -15.59
N ALA A 209 -1.77 -65.28 -15.51
CA ALA A 209 -3.16 -65.20 -15.06
C ALA A 209 -3.78 -63.84 -15.46
N SER A 210 -4.14 -63.73 -16.75
CA SER A 210 -5.22 -62.85 -17.19
C SER A 210 -6.39 -63.72 -17.61
N VAL A 211 -7.48 -63.75 -16.84
CA VAL A 211 -8.80 -64.10 -17.37
C VAL A 211 -9.82 -63.17 -16.73
N ALA A 212 -10.36 -62.28 -17.56
CA ALA A 212 -11.64 -61.64 -17.35
C ALA A 212 -12.76 -62.58 -17.84
N GLU A 213 -13.93 -62.52 -17.18
CA GLU A 213 -15.28 -62.88 -17.64
C GLU A 213 -15.54 -64.26 -18.30
N GLU A 214 -16.43 -65.08 -17.73
CA GLU A 214 -17.84 -65.16 -18.12
C GLU A 214 -18.57 -66.31 -17.37
N LYS A 215 -19.74 -65.98 -16.80
CA LYS A 215 -20.84 -66.84 -16.26
C LYS A 215 -20.67 -67.62 -14.95
#